data_AF-A0A1Q4W7V6-F1
#
_entry.id   AF-A0A1Q4W7V6-F1
#
_cell.length_a   1.000
_cell.length_b   1.000
_cell.length_c   1.000
_cell.angle_alpha   90.00
_cell.angle_beta   90.00
_cell.angle_gamma   90.00
#
_symmetry.space_group_name_H-M   'P 1'
#
loop_
_entity.id
_entity.type
_entity.pdbx_description
1 polymer ?
#
loop_
_entity_poly.entity_id
_entity_poly.type
_entity_poly.pdbx_seq_one_letter_code
_entity_poly.pdbx_strand_id
1 'polypeptide(L)'
;MECVGVRQVLRVRPKGRAVLAAALVLGAATGCSSAGQEGGAASQPAPARSFDAADPATWTLPIEAYLPSEGQDRQAAKAKELLIADCMKDLGLDWSPAPDLPDMGPKTLTDWRYGIHDAALAKKRGYKPDAAEQAAYDKAMEAGALDEDAGNGGTAEAALRGSRTEINGKAVPKGGCAGRAASRLGSDGTEFSEAAQRIGNDAFVRSKQDPKVVAVFREWSSCMKDSGYSYKEPLDASDDPRFSAPDVSGLEISTALADLACRKRHAVARTWFDAESALQQQAIEKNAENLDRIKKSRDAMVKKASSLLAGTA
;
A
#
# COMPACT_ATOMS: atom_id res chain seq x y z
N MET A 1 -36.33 39.90 -27.69
CA MET A 1 -36.21 40.36 -26.29
C MET A 1 -34.73 40.31 -25.94
N GLU A 2 -33.99 41.38 -26.26
CA GLU A 2 -33.62 42.48 -25.32
C GLU A 2 -32.59 41.94 -24.30
N CYS A 3 -31.27 42.18 -24.33
CA CYS A 3 -30.45 43.39 -24.56
C CYS A 3 -30.83 44.61 -23.71
N VAL A 4 -29.78 45.30 -23.21
CA VAL A 4 -29.73 46.48 -22.31
C VAL A 4 -29.69 46.09 -20.82
N GLY A 5 -28.68 46.38 -20.00
CA GLY A 5 -27.56 47.31 -20.09
C GLY A 5 -27.67 48.38 -19.00
N VAL A 6 -26.79 48.39 -17.99
CA VAL A 6 -26.47 49.61 -17.23
C VAL A 6 -24.96 49.67 -16.97
N ARG A 7 -24.41 50.82 -17.37
CA ARG A 7 -23.02 51.28 -17.29
C ARG A 7 -22.77 52.06 -15.99
N GLN A 8 -21.46 52.23 -15.72
CA GLN A 8 -20.73 53.33 -15.06
C GLN A 8 -19.96 52.81 -13.85
N VAL A 9 -18.64 52.56 -13.91
CA VAL A 9 -17.48 53.44 -14.19
C VAL A 9 -17.46 54.67 -13.28
N LEU A 10 -16.59 54.64 -12.27
CA LEU A 10 -15.65 55.73 -12.01
C LEU A 10 -14.42 55.20 -11.26
N ARG A 11 -13.28 55.38 -11.93
CA ARG A 11 -11.91 55.24 -11.40
C ARG A 11 -11.66 56.37 -10.40
N VAL A 12 -10.68 56.20 -9.50
CA VAL A 12 -9.46 57.03 -9.38
C VAL A 12 -8.65 56.57 -8.16
N ARG A 13 -7.42 56.12 -8.45
CA ARG A 13 -6.23 55.92 -7.59
C ARG A 13 -5.56 57.31 -7.32
N PRO A 14 -4.38 57.50 -6.66
CA PRO A 14 -3.61 56.71 -5.68
C PRO A 14 -2.89 57.59 -4.58
N LYS A 15 -1.99 56.94 -3.82
CA LYS A 15 -0.72 57.41 -3.18
C LYS A 15 -0.77 58.16 -1.84
N GLY A 16 -0.07 57.58 -0.86
CA GLY A 16 1.15 58.22 -0.35
C GLY A 16 1.43 58.16 1.15
N ARG A 17 2.58 57.52 1.49
CA ARG A 17 3.55 57.81 2.61
C ARG A 17 3.06 57.60 4.05
N ALA A 18 3.53 56.58 4.80
CA ALA A 18 4.85 56.38 5.43
C ALA A 18 5.15 57.33 6.61
N VAL A 19 5.18 56.82 7.85
CA VAL A 19 6.06 57.22 8.98
C VAL A 19 6.19 56.03 9.97
N LEU A 20 7.43 55.80 10.46
CA LEU A 20 7.86 54.84 11.48
C LEU A 20 7.40 55.20 12.91
N ALA A 21 7.26 54.20 13.80
CA ALA A 21 7.80 54.26 15.16
C ALA A 21 7.82 52.87 15.82
N ALA A 22 8.96 52.51 16.42
CA ALA A 22 9.16 51.33 17.25
C ALA A 22 8.87 51.67 18.73
N ALA A 23 8.28 50.72 19.48
CA ALA A 23 8.41 50.66 20.94
C ALA A 23 8.15 49.22 21.44
N LEU A 24 9.16 48.67 22.12
CA LEU A 24 9.12 47.44 22.93
C LEU A 24 8.48 47.73 24.29
N VAL A 25 7.54 46.88 24.74
CA VAL A 25 7.25 46.64 26.17
C VAL A 25 6.82 45.18 26.37
N LEU A 26 7.49 44.46 27.28
CA LEU A 26 7.11 43.14 27.81
C LEU A 26 5.98 43.28 28.86
N GLY A 27 5.05 42.32 28.89
CA GLY A 27 4.11 42.12 30.00
C GLY A 27 3.31 40.82 29.84
N ALA A 28 3.45 39.90 30.79
CA ALA A 28 2.83 38.58 30.80
C ALA A 28 1.42 38.57 31.42
N ALA A 29 0.69 37.47 31.13
CA ALA A 29 -0.38 36.81 31.90
C ALA A 29 -1.81 36.81 31.31
N THR A 30 -2.20 35.60 30.88
CA THR A 30 -3.50 34.90 31.05
C THR A 30 -4.80 35.59 30.64
N GLY A 31 -5.40 35.09 29.56
CA GLY A 31 -6.82 35.23 29.25
C GLY A 31 -7.31 34.07 28.37
N CYS A 32 -8.13 33.19 28.95
CA CYS A 32 -8.79 32.07 28.27
C CYS A 32 -9.67 32.55 27.10
N SER A 33 -9.50 31.95 25.92
CA SER A 33 -10.56 31.92 24.92
C SER A 33 -10.80 30.49 24.45
N SER A 34 -11.97 30.01 24.89
CA SER A 34 -12.89 29.04 24.27
C SER A 34 -12.37 28.22 23.08
N ALA A 35 -12.41 26.91 23.31
CA ALA A 35 -12.35 25.85 22.32
C ALA A 35 -13.21 26.15 21.07
N GLY A 36 -12.53 26.40 19.96
CA GLY A 36 -13.01 26.10 18.62
C GLY A 36 -12.65 24.65 18.33
N GLN A 37 -13.60 23.75 18.57
CA GLN A 37 -13.49 22.35 18.21
C GLN A 37 -13.78 22.23 16.71
N GLU A 38 -12.78 22.54 15.88
CA GLU A 38 -12.77 22.07 14.51
C GLU A 38 -12.30 20.62 14.54
N GLY A 39 -13.22 19.70 14.20
CA GLY A 39 -12.94 18.30 13.93
C GLY A 39 -12.06 18.18 12.68
N GLY A 40 -10.79 18.54 12.80
CA GLY A 40 -9.76 18.11 11.89
C GLY A 40 -9.47 16.64 12.18
N ALA A 41 -9.96 15.75 11.31
CA ALA A 41 -9.45 14.39 11.24
C ALA A 41 -7.91 14.49 11.23
N ALA A 42 -7.27 13.96 12.27
CA ALA A 42 -5.83 13.89 12.34
C ALA A 42 -5.35 12.91 11.26
N SER A 43 -5.16 13.42 10.05
CA SER A 43 -4.37 12.81 9.01
C SER A 43 -2.94 12.77 9.51
N GLN A 44 -2.56 11.70 10.21
CA GLN A 44 -1.14 11.36 10.32
C GLN A 44 -0.55 11.32 8.89
N PRO A 45 0.63 11.91 8.65
CA PRO A 45 1.24 11.86 7.34
C PRO A 45 1.58 10.40 7.04
N ALA A 46 1.22 9.94 5.84
CA ALA A 46 1.79 8.73 5.25
C ALA A 46 3.33 8.79 5.37
N PRO A 47 4.05 7.64 5.41
CA PRO A 47 5.51 7.66 5.43
C PRO A 47 5.99 8.57 4.31
N ALA A 48 6.73 9.62 4.68
CA ALA A 48 7.17 10.65 3.75
C ALA A 48 8.29 10.08 2.87
N ARG A 49 7.91 9.23 1.91
CA ARG A 49 8.78 8.89 0.78
C ARG A 49 9.04 10.19 0.03
N SER A 50 10.30 10.49 -0.28
CA SER A 50 10.62 11.63 -1.12
C SER A 50 10.04 11.40 -2.51
N PHE A 51 9.06 12.21 -2.89
CA PHE A 51 8.39 12.09 -4.19
C PHE A 51 9.37 12.42 -5.34
N ASP A 52 9.49 11.50 -6.28
CA ASP A 52 10.15 11.71 -7.58
C ASP A 52 9.13 11.45 -8.71
N ALA A 53 8.89 12.46 -9.53
CA ALA A 53 7.97 12.36 -10.66
C ALA A 53 8.42 11.36 -11.74
N ALA A 54 9.71 10.98 -11.77
CA ALA A 54 10.25 10.02 -12.71
C ALA A 54 10.26 8.57 -12.19
N ASP A 55 10.06 8.36 -10.89
CA ASP A 55 10.10 7.04 -10.25
C ASP A 55 8.73 6.70 -9.61
N PRO A 56 7.91 5.89 -10.31
CA PRO A 56 6.63 5.41 -9.79
C PRO A 56 6.70 4.77 -8.41
N ALA A 57 7.81 4.12 -8.02
CA ALA A 57 7.93 3.50 -6.70
C ALA A 57 7.88 4.51 -5.55
N THR A 58 8.12 5.81 -5.82
CA THR A 58 8.02 6.89 -4.83
C THR A 58 6.63 7.50 -4.73
N TRP A 59 5.72 7.19 -5.67
CA TRP A 59 4.38 7.78 -5.69
C TRP A 59 3.52 7.16 -4.60
N THR A 60 2.58 7.94 -4.06
CA THR A 60 1.69 7.50 -2.97
C THR A 60 0.24 7.61 -3.41
N LEU A 61 -0.48 6.50 -3.36
CA LEU A 61 -1.91 6.44 -3.65
C LEU A 61 -2.74 6.91 -2.44
N PRO A 62 -3.88 7.60 -2.63
CA PRO A 62 -4.73 8.06 -1.53
C PRO A 62 -5.12 6.96 -0.53
N ILE A 63 -5.33 5.73 -1.02
CA ILE A 63 -5.76 4.61 -0.17
C ILE A 63 -4.69 4.12 0.81
N GLU A 64 -3.41 4.42 0.58
CA GLU A 64 -2.30 3.99 1.45
C GLU A 64 -2.42 4.53 2.87
N ALA A 65 -3.09 5.68 3.07
CA ALA A 65 -3.34 6.22 4.41
C ALA A 65 -4.18 5.29 5.32
N TYR A 66 -4.91 4.36 4.71
CA TYR A 66 -5.80 3.41 5.38
C TYR A 66 -5.26 1.98 5.42
N LEU A 67 -4.13 1.72 4.76
CA LEU A 67 -3.40 0.45 4.86
C LEU A 67 -2.46 0.49 6.08
N PRO A 68 -2.13 -0.66 6.69
CA PRO A 68 -1.02 -0.73 7.62
C PRO A 68 0.31 -0.45 6.91
N SER A 69 1.26 0.15 7.64
CA SER A 69 2.65 0.18 7.21
C SER A 69 3.34 -1.16 7.48
N GLU A 70 4.42 -1.46 6.76
CA GLU A 70 5.18 -2.70 6.99
C GLU A 70 5.62 -2.87 8.45
N GLY A 71 6.00 -1.77 9.11
CA GLY A 71 6.39 -1.81 10.53
C GLY A 71 5.22 -2.21 11.43
N GLN A 72 4.03 -1.71 11.13
CA GLN A 72 2.80 -2.08 11.84
C GLN A 72 2.42 -3.53 11.60
N ASP A 73 2.53 -4.01 10.35
CA ASP A 73 2.26 -5.41 10.00
C ASP A 73 3.24 -6.35 10.69
N ARG A 74 4.55 -6.10 10.60
CA ARG A 74 5.57 -6.89 11.31
C ARG A 74 5.35 -6.90 12.81
N GLN A 75 4.97 -5.75 13.39
CA GLN A 75 4.69 -5.65 14.82
C GLN A 75 3.45 -6.47 15.22
N ALA A 76 2.38 -6.41 14.42
CA ALA A 76 1.16 -7.18 14.66
C ALA A 76 1.40 -8.68 14.51
N ALA A 77 2.09 -9.10 13.44
CA ALA A 77 2.47 -10.48 13.18
C ALA A 77 3.30 -11.05 14.34
N LYS A 78 4.35 -10.34 14.76
CA LYS A 78 5.19 -10.77 15.89
C LYS A 78 4.41 -10.96 17.19
N ALA A 79 3.51 -10.02 17.50
CA ALA A 79 2.67 -10.13 18.69
C ALA A 79 1.70 -11.33 18.59
N LYS A 80 1.16 -11.60 17.40
CA LYS A 80 0.30 -12.75 17.13
C LYS A 80 1.04 -14.07 17.31
N GLU A 81 2.23 -14.19 16.75
CA GLU A 81 3.10 -15.37 16.90
C GLU A 81 3.38 -15.70 18.37
N LEU A 82 3.72 -14.69 19.19
CA LEU A 82 3.97 -14.89 20.62
C LEU A 82 2.72 -15.44 21.33
N LEU A 83 1.55 -14.89 21.02
CA LEU A 83 0.29 -15.35 21.59
C LEU A 83 -0.09 -16.76 21.14
N ILE A 84 0.23 -17.13 19.90
CA ILE A 84 0.05 -18.48 19.37
C ILE A 84 1.01 -19.43 20.09
N ALA A 85 2.30 -19.09 20.21
CA ALA A 85 3.30 -19.90 20.90
C ALA A 85 2.92 -20.18 22.35
N ASP A 86 2.42 -19.17 23.07
CA ASP A 86 1.90 -19.33 24.43
C ASP A 86 0.74 -20.34 24.49
N CYS A 87 -0.21 -20.24 23.55
CA CYS A 87 -1.33 -21.17 23.47
C CYS A 87 -0.90 -22.61 23.13
N MET A 88 0.05 -22.77 22.21
CA MET A 88 0.60 -24.07 21.83
C MET A 88 1.31 -24.73 23.02
N LYS A 89 2.11 -23.95 23.76
CA LYS A 89 2.75 -24.39 25.00
C LYS A 89 1.74 -24.79 26.06
N ASP A 90 0.65 -24.02 26.21
CA ASP A 90 -0.47 -24.39 27.09
C ASP A 90 -1.04 -25.76 26.72
N LEU A 91 -1.12 -26.11 25.43
CA LEU A 91 -1.58 -27.42 24.95
C LEU A 91 -0.51 -28.52 25.00
N GLY A 92 0.70 -28.22 25.49
CA GLY A 92 1.83 -29.16 25.55
C GLY A 92 2.40 -29.49 24.17
N LEU A 93 2.28 -28.58 23.22
CA LEU A 93 2.82 -28.73 21.87
C LEU A 93 4.09 -27.91 21.72
N ASP A 94 5.10 -28.52 21.08
CA ASP A 94 6.26 -27.80 20.57
C ASP A 94 5.92 -27.24 19.19
N TRP A 95 5.73 -25.93 19.13
CA TRP A 95 5.35 -25.21 17.91
C TRP A 95 6.33 -24.07 17.69
N SER A 96 6.74 -23.92 16.44
CA SER A 96 7.47 -22.78 15.95
C SER A 96 6.72 -22.21 14.75
N PRO A 97 6.72 -20.88 14.57
CA PRO A 97 6.16 -20.29 13.36
C PRO A 97 6.91 -20.78 12.13
N ALA A 98 6.23 -20.83 11.00
CA ALA A 98 6.89 -20.97 9.71
C ALA A 98 7.95 -19.87 9.53
N PRO A 99 9.04 -20.14 8.80
CA PRO A 99 9.98 -19.08 8.43
C PRO A 99 9.28 -17.96 7.67
N ASP A 100 9.72 -16.72 7.88
CA ASP A 100 9.25 -15.57 7.10
C ASP A 100 9.55 -15.77 5.61
N LEU A 101 8.61 -15.38 4.76
CA LEU A 101 8.85 -15.28 3.32
C LEU A 101 9.62 -13.99 3.02
N PRO A 102 10.83 -14.06 2.42
CA PRO A 102 11.57 -12.87 2.02
C PRO A 102 10.80 -12.06 0.98
N ASP A 103 10.87 -10.73 1.09
CA ASP A 103 10.24 -9.83 0.12
C ASP A 103 10.82 -10.04 -1.29
N MET A 104 9.95 -10.37 -2.23
CA MET A 104 10.28 -10.47 -3.64
C MET A 104 9.35 -9.57 -4.45
N GLY A 105 9.93 -8.82 -5.38
CA GLY A 105 9.14 -8.00 -6.30
C GLY A 105 8.93 -6.56 -5.82
N PRO A 106 7.73 -5.97 -6.03
CA PRO A 106 7.50 -4.55 -5.82
C PRO A 106 7.70 -4.13 -4.36
N LYS A 107 8.44 -3.03 -4.14
CA LYS A 107 8.79 -2.53 -2.79
C LYS A 107 7.80 -1.52 -2.23
N THR A 108 6.90 -1.00 -3.06
CA THR A 108 5.82 -0.10 -2.67
C THR A 108 4.54 -0.44 -3.44
N LEU A 109 3.40 0.08 -3.00
CA LEU A 109 2.11 -0.18 -3.67
C LEU A 109 2.10 0.26 -5.14
N THR A 110 2.91 1.27 -5.46
CA THR A 110 3.05 1.88 -6.79
C THR A 110 4.23 1.31 -7.57
N ASP A 111 5.15 0.59 -6.91
CA ASP A 111 6.20 -0.15 -7.58
C ASP A 111 5.60 -1.27 -8.45
N TRP A 112 5.99 -1.28 -9.72
CA TRP A 112 5.47 -2.13 -10.80
C TRP A 112 3.95 -2.08 -11.06
N ARG A 113 3.17 -1.34 -10.28
CA ARG A 113 1.73 -1.17 -10.45
C ARG A 113 1.36 -0.70 -11.85
N TYR A 114 2.17 0.18 -12.43
CA TYR A 114 2.00 0.70 -13.78
C TYR A 114 3.05 0.15 -14.75
N GLY A 115 3.58 -1.04 -14.46
CA GLY A 115 4.67 -1.74 -15.14
C GLY A 115 6.06 -1.38 -14.62
N ILE A 116 7.08 -2.06 -15.18
CA ILE A 116 8.48 -1.74 -14.91
C ILE A 116 8.79 -0.27 -15.23
N HIS A 117 9.75 0.32 -14.53
CA HIS A 117 10.08 1.74 -14.67
C HIS A 117 11.58 2.07 -14.65
N ASP A 118 12.44 1.10 -14.34
CA ASP A 118 13.91 1.28 -14.33
C ASP A 118 14.57 0.62 -15.55
N ALA A 119 15.11 1.44 -16.45
CA ALA A 119 15.79 0.99 -17.66
C ALA A 119 17.15 0.32 -17.39
N ALA A 120 17.86 0.70 -16.34
CA ALA A 120 19.13 0.08 -15.97
C ALA A 120 18.90 -1.33 -15.41
N LEU A 121 17.83 -1.53 -14.65
CA LEU A 121 17.39 -2.84 -14.20
C LEU A 121 16.86 -3.66 -15.37
N ALA A 122 15.97 -3.12 -16.21
CA ALA A 122 15.45 -3.84 -17.38
C ALA A 122 16.55 -4.30 -18.34
N LYS A 123 17.62 -3.53 -18.50
CA LYS A 123 18.80 -3.94 -19.29
C LYS A 123 19.51 -5.17 -18.73
N LYS A 124 19.45 -5.39 -17.42
CA LYS A 124 20.08 -6.53 -16.73
C LYS A 124 19.15 -7.73 -16.63
N ARG A 125 17.87 -7.49 -16.31
CA ARG A 125 16.93 -8.55 -15.89
C ARG A 125 15.62 -8.59 -16.68
N GLY A 126 15.46 -7.82 -17.76
CA GLY A 126 14.23 -7.82 -18.53
C GLY A 126 13.04 -7.38 -17.67
N TYR A 127 11.99 -8.22 -17.61
CA TYR A 127 10.83 -8.01 -16.74
C TYR A 127 10.96 -8.75 -15.40
N LYS A 128 12.04 -9.51 -15.17
CA LYS A 128 12.17 -10.39 -14.00
C LYS A 128 12.46 -9.62 -12.71
N PRO A 129 12.10 -10.18 -11.54
CA PRO A 129 12.59 -9.70 -10.24
C PRO A 129 14.12 -9.80 -10.12
N ASP A 130 14.67 -9.27 -9.03
CA ASP A 130 16.08 -9.48 -8.74
C ASP A 130 16.36 -10.97 -8.50
N ALA A 131 17.44 -11.50 -9.09
CA ALA A 131 17.72 -12.92 -9.05
C ALA A 131 18.12 -13.42 -7.65
N ALA A 132 18.75 -12.57 -6.84
CA ALA A 132 19.10 -12.93 -5.46
C ALA A 132 17.85 -12.93 -4.57
N GLU A 133 16.92 -11.99 -4.78
CA GLU A 133 15.61 -11.99 -4.11
C GLU A 133 14.79 -13.24 -4.48
N GLN A 134 14.72 -13.57 -5.78
CA GLN A 134 14.05 -14.80 -6.23
C GLN A 134 14.65 -16.04 -5.57
N ALA A 135 15.98 -16.19 -5.59
CA ALA A 135 16.64 -17.33 -4.97
C ALA A 135 16.43 -17.43 -3.45
N ALA A 136 16.37 -16.28 -2.76
CA ALA A 136 16.08 -16.24 -1.33
C ALA A 136 14.63 -16.69 -1.04
N TYR A 137 13.67 -16.21 -1.84
CA TYR A 137 12.28 -16.62 -1.75
C TYR A 137 12.09 -18.10 -2.04
N ASP A 138 12.66 -18.61 -3.15
CA ASP A 138 12.54 -20.03 -3.53
C ASP A 138 13.09 -20.93 -2.42
N LYS A 139 14.24 -20.57 -1.84
CA LYS A 139 14.81 -21.28 -0.69
C LYS A 139 13.90 -21.25 0.54
N ALA A 140 13.22 -20.14 0.81
CA ALA A 140 12.28 -20.05 1.92
C ALA A 140 11.05 -20.93 1.67
N MET A 141 10.50 -20.93 0.46
CA MET A 141 9.41 -21.81 0.04
C MET A 141 9.79 -23.29 0.15
N GLU A 142 10.98 -23.69 -0.30
CA GLU A 142 11.51 -25.05 -0.14
C GLU A 142 11.66 -25.45 1.33
N ALA A 143 11.96 -24.49 2.21
CA ALA A 143 12.02 -24.68 3.65
C ALA A 143 10.63 -24.69 4.34
N GLY A 144 9.54 -24.56 3.58
CA GLY A 144 8.18 -24.59 4.09
C GLY A 144 7.69 -23.26 4.67
N ALA A 145 8.29 -22.14 4.25
CA ALA A 145 7.74 -20.81 4.53
C ALA A 145 6.35 -20.67 3.89
N LEU A 146 5.43 -20.03 4.59
CA LEU A 146 4.02 -19.87 4.20
C LEU A 146 3.59 -18.45 4.53
N ASP A 147 2.65 -17.89 3.74
CA ASP A 147 2.08 -16.56 3.96
C ASP A 147 1.09 -16.49 5.16
N GLU A 148 0.76 -17.63 5.77
CA GLU A 148 -0.16 -17.74 6.91
C GLU A 148 0.58 -18.09 8.22
N ASP A 149 -0.11 -17.99 9.38
CA ASP A 149 0.37 -18.44 10.69
C ASP A 149 0.59 -19.97 10.79
N ALA A 150 0.91 -20.63 9.69
CA ALA A 150 1.17 -22.04 9.63
C ALA A 150 2.39 -22.40 10.48
N GLY A 151 2.42 -23.64 10.94
CA GLY A 151 3.60 -24.22 11.57
C GLY A 151 3.68 -25.71 11.29
N ASN A 152 4.27 -26.44 12.20
CA ASN A 152 4.44 -27.89 12.06
C ASN A 152 3.07 -28.55 11.90
N GLY A 153 2.84 -29.25 10.77
CA GLY A 153 1.55 -29.85 10.42
C GLY A 153 1.01 -30.87 11.44
N GLY A 154 -0.17 -31.44 11.16
CA GLY A 154 -0.76 -32.49 12.01
C GLY A 154 -1.44 -31.94 13.26
N THR A 155 -1.02 -32.37 14.46
CA THR A 155 -1.68 -31.99 15.72
C THR A 155 -1.52 -30.49 16.03
N ALA A 156 -0.38 -29.90 15.71
CA ALA A 156 -0.16 -28.47 15.86
C ALA A 156 -1.06 -27.65 14.92
N GLU A 157 -1.23 -28.09 13.67
CA GLU A 157 -2.21 -27.47 12.75
C GLU A 157 -3.64 -27.55 13.29
N ALA A 158 -4.01 -28.68 13.90
CA ALA A 158 -5.33 -28.83 14.50
C ALA A 158 -5.54 -27.92 15.73
N ALA A 159 -4.50 -27.71 16.54
CA ALA A 159 -4.51 -26.75 17.64
C ALA A 159 -4.60 -25.30 17.13
N LEU A 160 -3.88 -24.99 16.06
CA LEU A 160 -3.79 -23.66 15.46
C LEU A 160 -5.17 -23.21 14.96
N ARG A 161 -5.82 -24.04 14.15
CA ARG A 161 -7.14 -23.75 13.53
C ARG A 161 -8.33 -24.13 14.41
N GLY A 162 -8.12 -24.90 15.46
CA GLY A 162 -9.19 -25.37 16.35
C GLY A 162 -10.06 -26.46 15.72
N SER A 163 -9.51 -27.28 14.82
CA SER A 163 -10.23 -28.38 14.17
C SER A 163 -10.41 -29.60 15.07
N ARG A 164 -9.81 -29.58 16.27
CA ARG A 164 -10.07 -30.53 17.37
C ARG A 164 -10.51 -29.77 18.60
N THR A 165 -11.37 -30.38 19.41
CA THR A 165 -11.86 -29.79 20.66
C THR A 165 -10.92 -30.01 21.83
N GLU A 166 -10.05 -31.02 21.76
CA GLU A 166 -9.13 -31.39 22.83
C GLU A 166 -7.81 -31.91 22.25
N ILE A 167 -6.70 -31.52 22.87
CA ILE A 167 -5.34 -32.00 22.59
C ILE A 167 -4.63 -32.21 23.92
N ASN A 168 -3.99 -33.37 24.10
CA ASN A 168 -3.24 -33.72 25.32
C ASN A 168 -4.05 -33.55 26.62
N GLY A 169 -5.36 -33.88 26.60
CA GLY A 169 -6.24 -33.73 27.77
C GLY A 169 -6.62 -32.27 28.08
N LYS A 170 -6.32 -31.32 27.18
CA LYS A 170 -6.60 -29.90 27.35
C LYS A 170 -7.53 -29.40 26.24
N ALA A 171 -8.53 -28.61 26.63
CA ALA A 171 -9.48 -28.03 25.70
C ALA A 171 -8.77 -27.05 24.74
N VAL A 172 -9.01 -27.23 23.44
CA VAL A 172 -8.53 -26.30 22.41
C VAL A 172 -9.47 -25.09 22.38
N PRO A 173 -8.95 -23.85 22.35
CA PRO A 173 -9.81 -22.67 22.26
C PRO A 173 -10.71 -22.69 21.03
N LYS A 174 -11.88 -22.03 21.12
CA LYS A 174 -12.75 -21.82 19.96
C LYS A 174 -11.98 -21.02 18.89
N GLY A 175 -11.95 -21.54 17.66
CA GLY A 175 -11.13 -20.97 16.57
C GLY A 175 -9.63 -21.24 16.70
N GLY A 176 -9.24 -22.14 17.62
CA GLY A 176 -7.86 -22.55 17.85
C GLY A 176 -6.99 -21.48 18.49
N CYS A 177 -5.69 -21.75 18.53
CA CYS A 177 -4.69 -20.81 19.03
C CYS A 177 -4.64 -19.52 18.20
N ALA A 178 -4.88 -19.59 16.89
CA ALA A 178 -5.00 -18.40 16.05
C ALA A 178 -6.18 -17.51 16.47
N GLY A 179 -7.37 -18.10 16.71
CA GLY A 179 -8.54 -17.38 17.19
C GLY A 179 -8.36 -16.77 18.58
N ARG A 180 -7.67 -17.48 19.50
CA ARG A 180 -7.29 -16.94 20.81
C ARG A 180 -6.34 -15.75 20.68
N ALA A 181 -5.34 -15.84 19.80
CA ALA A 181 -4.40 -14.76 19.53
C ALA A 181 -5.11 -13.53 18.94
N ALA A 182 -5.95 -13.72 17.92
CA ALA A 182 -6.75 -12.66 17.32
C ALA A 182 -7.66 -11.96 18.35
N SER A 183 -8.37 -12.73 19.18
CA SER A 183 -9.19 -12.17 20.27
C SER A 183 -8.34 -11.36 21.26
N ARG A 184 -7.14 -11.86 21.60
CA ARG A 184 -6.19 -11.15 22.46
C ARG A 184 -5.58 -9.92 21.80
N LEU A 185 -5.46 -9.86 20.47
CA LEU A 185 -5.06 -8.64 19.75
C LEU A 185 -6.23 -7.67 19.53
N GLY A 186 -7.47 -8.15 19.63
CA GLY A 186 -8.68 -7.39 19.36
C GLY A 186 -9.09 -7.41 17.88
N SER A 187 -8.33 -8.12 17.04
CA SER A 187 -8.56 -8.35 15.61
C SER A 187 -7.60 -9.43 15.14
N ASP A 188 -7.91 -10.11 14.04
CA ASP A 188 -6.96 -10.96 13.31
C ASP A 188 -6.17 -10.18 12.24
N GLY A 189 -6.45 -8.87 12.09
CA GLY A 189 -5.80 -7.98 11.14
C GLY A 189 -6.42 -7.97 9.73
N THR A 190 -7.23 -8.97 9.39
CA THR A 190 -7.77 -9.16 8.02
C THR A 190 -8.74 -8.04 7.63
N GLU A 191 -9.62 -7.67 8.56
CA GLU A 191 -10.67 -6.67 8.39
C GLU A 191 -10.12 -5.25 8.11
N PHE A 192 -8.89 -4.95 8.53
CA PHE A 192 -8.31 -3.62 8.32
C PHE A 192 -7.95 -3.36 6.87
N SER A 193 -7.50 -4.40 6.20
CA SER A 193 -6.95 -4.27 4.88
C SER A 193 -7.99 -4.57 3.80
N GLU A 194 -9.00 -5.40 4.07
CA GLU A 194 -9.98 -5.80 3.04
C GLU A 194 -10.70 -4.61 2.37
N ALA A 195 -11.23 -3.66 3.14
CA ALA A 195 -11.99 -2.55 2.55
C ALA A 195 -11.07 -1.58 1.79
N ALA A 196 -9.89 -1.30 2.34
CA ALA A 196 -8.91 -0.42 1.71
C ALA A 196 -8.31 -1.07 0.45
N GLN A 197 -7.91 -2.35 0.51
CA GLN A 197 -7.44 -3.12 -0.63
C GLN A 197 -8.51 -3.20 -1.73
N ARG A 198 -9.78 -3.42 -1.37
CA ARG A 198 -10.89 -3.43 -2.34
C ARG A 198 -11.01 -2.11 -3.08
N ILE A 199 -10.98 -0.98 -2.36
CA ILE A 199 -10.99 0.35 -2.98
C ILE A 199 -9.79 0.52 -3.94
N GLY A 200 -8.59 0.12 -3.51
CA GLY A 200 -7.39 0.21 -4.33
C GLY A 200 -7.47 -0.65 -5.60
N ASN A 201 -7.91 -1.89 -5.47
CA ASN A 201 -8.02 -2.84 -6.58
C ASN A 201 -9.11 -2.43 -7.57
N ASP A 202 -10.29 -2.05 -7.08
CA ASP A 202 -11.40 -1.58 -7.91
C ASP A 202 -11.02 -0.31 -8.68
N ALA A 203 -10.34 0.64 -8.02
CA ALA A 203 -9.87 1.86 -8.65
C ALA A 203 -8.84 1.58 -9.75
N PHE A 204 -7.89 0.67 -9.51
CA PHE A 204 -6.91 0.25 -10.50
C PHE A 204 -7.57 -0.37 -11.73
N VAL A 205 -8.46 -1.35 -11.55
CA VAL A 205 -9.17 -1.99 -12.67
C VAL A 205 -9.98 -0.98 -13.46
N ARG A 206 -10.72 -0.09 -12.77
CA ARG A 206 -11.54 0.94 -13.42
C ARG A 206 -10.72 2.02 -14.11
N SER A 207 -9.56 2.38 -13.58
CA SER A 207 -8.71 3.41 -14.20
C SER A 207 -8.20 3.03 -15.59
N LYS A 208 -8.05 1.73 -15.89
CA LYS A 208 -7.75 1.23 -17.25
C LYS A 208 -8.83 1.59 -18.28
N GLN A 209 -10.04 1.90 -17.83
CA GLN A 209 -11.18 2.28 -18.66
C GLN A 209 -11.34 3.80 -18.76
N ASP A 210 -10.55 4.60 -18.02
CA ASP A 210 -10.58 6.05 -18.12
C ASP A 210 -10.18 6.48 -19.55
N PRO A 211 -10.94 7.37 -20.21
CA PRO A 211 -10.66 7.77 -21.59
C PRO A 211 -9.24 8.28 -21.82
N LYS A 212 -8.60 8.94 -20.83
CA LYS A 212 -7.22 9.42 -20.94
C LYS A 212 -6.23 8.27 -20.88
N VAL A 213 -6.48 7.28 -20.01
CA VAL A 213 -5.64 6.08 -19.88
C VAL A 213 -5.73 5.23 -21.14
N VAL A 214 -6.94 5.00 -21.66
CA VAL A 214 -7.16 4.30 -22.94
C VAL A 214 -6.44 5.02 -24.10
N ALA A 215 -6.45 6.35 -24.13
CA ALA A 215 -5.74 7.11 -25.14
C ALA A 215 -4.21 6.89 -25.09
N VAL A 216 -3.58 7.02 -23.91
CA VAL A 216 -2.12 6.80 -23.78
C VAL A 216 -1.73 5.34 -24.00
N PHE A 217 -2.59 4.38 -23.70
CA PHE A 217 -2.37 2.97 -24.03
C PHE A 217 -2.34 2.73 -25.54
N ARG A 218 -3.23 3.38 -26.30
CA ARG A 218 -3.23 3.30 -27.76
C ARG A 218 -1.96 3.90 -28.37
N GLU A 219 -1.52 5.06 -27.87
CA GLU A 219 -0.28 5.69 -28.31
C GLU A 219 0.94 4.80 -27.99
N TRP A 220 1.00 4.25 -26.79
CA TRP A 220 2.02 3.28 -26.39
C TRP A 220 2.02 2.04 -27.29
N SER A 221 0.85 1.46 -27.56
CA SER A 221 0.71 0.28 -28.41
C SER A 221 1.21 0.55 -29.83
N SER A 222 0.91 1.72 -30.39
CA SER A 222 1.45 2.15 -31.68
C SER A 222 2.98 2.27 -31.65
N CYS A 223 3.53 2.88 -30.60
CA CYS A 223 4.98 3.01 -30.43
C CYS A 223 5.68 1.64 -30.31
N MET A 224 5.08 0.69 -29.59
CA MET A 224 5.58 -0.68 -29.52
C MET A 224 5.56 -1.37 -30.89
N LYS A 225 4.49 -1.15 -31.66
CA LYS A 225 4.36 -1.70 -33.02
C LYS A 225 5.43 -1.17 -33.96
N ASP A 226 5.73 0.13 -33.89
CA ASP A 226 6.82 0.75 -34.65
C ASP A 226 8.19 0.19 -34.21
N SER A 227 8.30 -0.27 -32.97
CA SER A 227 9.49 -0.93 -32.42
C SER A 227 9.55 -2.44 -32.70
N GLY A 228 8.58 -3.00 -33.44
CA GLY A 228 8.53 -4.41 -33.83
C GLY A 228 7.77 -5.34 -32.88
N TYR A 229 7.06 -4.80 -31.88
CA TYR A 229 6.33 -5.56 -30.87
C TYR A 229 4.84 -5.25 -30.89
N SER A 230 3.97 -6.23 -30.67
CA SER A 230 2.52 -6.02 -30.73
C SER A 230 1.86 -6.42 -29.41
N TYR A 231 1.39 -5.42 -28.67
CA TYR A 231 0.69 -5.57 -27.40
C TYR A 231 -0.50 -4.61 -27.35
N LYS A 232 -1.59 -5.00 -26.69
CA LYS A 232 -2.80 -4.18 -26.60
C LYS A 232 -2.67 -3.18 -25.47
N GLU A 233 -2.18 -3.63 -24.32
CA GLU A 233 -2.02 -2.84 -23.10
C GLU A 233 -0.61 -2.99 -22.53
N PRO A 234 -0.11 -1.99 -21.78
CA PRO A 234 1.26 -2.00 -21.29
C PRO A 234 1.63 -3.26 -20.49
N LEU A 235 0.76 -3.74 -19.60
CA LEU A 235 1.07 -4.92 -18.79
C LEU A 235 1.14 -6.23 -19.59
N ASP A 236 0.49 -6.31 -20.76
CA ASP A 236 0.56 -7.48 -21.63
C ASP A 236 2.01 -7.80 -22.08
N ALA A 237 2.89 -6.79 -22.11
CA ALA A 237 4.29 -6.96 -22.46
C ALA A 237 5.11 -7.62 -21.34
N SER A 238 4.80 -7.29 -20.08
CA SER A 238 5.41 -7.91 -18.90
C SER A 238 4.86 -9.33 -18.66
N ASP A 239 3.59 -9.54 -18.99
CA ASP A 239 2.88 -10.83 -18.84
C ASP A 239 3.07 -11.78 -20.04
N ASP A 240 3.97 -11.44 -20.97
CA ASP A 240 4.18 -12.23 -22.18
C ASP A 240 4.75 -13.62 -21.84
N PRO A 241 4.06 -14.72 -22.20
CA PRO A 241 4.48 -16.07 -21.86
C PRO A 241 5.84 -16.45 -22.45
N ARG A 242 6.32 -15.75 -23.48
CA ARG A 242 7.67 -15.92 -24.03
C ARG A 242 8.78 -15.57 -23.03
N PHE A 243 8.45 -14.83 -21.96
CA PHE A 243 9.38 -14.39 -20.92
C PHE A 243 9.24 -15.18 -19.60
N SER A 244 8.47 -16.27 -19.60
CA SER A 244 8.22 -17.10 -18.41
C SER A 244 9.39 -17.97 -17.95
N ALA A 245 10.35 -18.26 -18.84
CA ALA A 245 11.53 -19.05 -18.48
C ALA A 245 12.38 -18.31 -17.43
N PRO A 246 13.06 -19.03 -16.50
CA PRO A 246 13.91 -18.40 -15.49
C PRO A 246 15.05 -17.55 -16.07
N ASP A 247 15.59 -17.96 -17.22
CA ASP A 247 16.67 -17.25 -17.89
C ASP A 247 16.15 -16.00 -18.61
N VAL A 248 16.90 -14.89 -18.46
CA VAL A 248 16.59 -13.63 -19.13
C VAL A 248 17.05 -13.70 -20.59
N SER A 249 16.11 -13.65 -21.52
CA SER A 249 16.44 -13.70 -22.95
C SER A 249 16.80 -12.31 -23.51
N GLY A 250 17.57 -12.28 -24.60
CA GLY A 250 17.84 -11.03 -25.33
C GLY A 250 16.55 -10.39 -25.90
N LEU A 251 15.57 -11.22 -26.27
CA LEU A 251 14.25 -10.75 -26.69
C LEU A 251 13.53 -10.03 -25.55
N GLU A 252 13.56 -10.59 -24.34
CA GLU A 252 12.95 -10.00 -23.15
C GLU A 252 13.55 -8.63 -22.84
N ILE A 253 14.89 -8.53 -22.80
CA ILE A 253 15.59 -7.27 -22.55
C ILE A 253 15.24 -6.21 -23.60
N SER A 254 15.30 -6.58 -24.89
CA SER A 254 14.98 -5.63 -25.97
C SER A 254 13.52 -5.16 -25.92
N THR A 255 12.59 -6.06 -25.59
CA THR A 255 11.16 -5.74 -25.44
C THR A 255 10.93 -4.81 -24.25
N ALA A 256 11.53 -5.10 -23.10
CA ALA A 256 11.42 -4.28 -21.89
C ALA A 256 11.99 -2.87 -22.08
N LEU A 257 13.11 -2.73 -22.81
CA LEU A 257 13.68 -1.42 -23.11
C LEU A 257 12.82 -0.61 -24.08
N ALA A 258 12.23 -1.25 -25.09
CA ALA A 258 11.27 -0.60 -26.00
C ALA A 258 10.00 -0.17 -25.24
N ASP A 259 9.49 -1.04 -24.37
CA ASP A 259 8.34 -0.76 -23.51
C ASP A 259 8.57 0.50 -22.66
N LEU A 260 9.67 0.54 -21.91
CA LEU A 260 10.04 1.69 -21.09
C LEU A 260 10.17 2.99 -21.90
N ALA A 261 10.78 2.93 -23.08
CA ALA A 261 10.92 4.09 -23.96
C ALA A 261 9.55 4.61 -24.42
N CYS A 262 8.66 3.71 -24.86
CA CYS A 262 7.31 4.05 -25.27
C CYS A 262 6.46 4.58 -24.11
N ARG A 263 6.51 3.95 -22.93
CA ARG A 263 5.78 4.41 -21.74
C ARG A 263 6.21 5.81 -21.33
N LYS A 264 7.52 6.08 -21.32
CA LYS A 264 8.07 7.40 -21.01
C LYS A 264 7.61 8.46 -22.02
N ARG A 265 7.66 8.15 -23.32
CA ARG A 265 7.25 9.07 -24.40
C ARG A 265 5.79 9.52 -24.26
N HIS A 266 4.91 8.62 -23.80
CA HIS A 266 3.47 8.88 -23.73
C HIS A 266 2.95 9.07 -22.30
N ALA A 267 3.84 9.26 -21.32
CA ALA A 267 3.49 9.47 -19.91
C ALA A 267 2.47 8.46 -19.36
N VAL A 268 2.61 7.19 -19.76
CA VAL A 268 1.63 6.12 -19.48
C VAL A 268 1.39 5.96 -17.99
N ALA A 269 2.47 5.72 -17.22
CA ALA A 269 2.38 5.50 -15.78
C ALA A 269 1.75 6.70 -15.06
N ARG A 270 2.14 7.92 -15.42
CA ARG A 270 1.64 9.13 -14.76
C ARG A 270 0.15 9.35 -15.00
N THR A 271 -0.30 9.19 -16.26
CA THR A 271 -1.72 9.36 -16.63
C THR A 271 -2.58 8.30 -15.96
N TRP A 272 -2.07 7.06 -15.85
CA TRP A 272 -2.75 5.98 -15.17
C TRP A 272 -2.84 6.22 -13.65
N PHE A 273 -1.73 6.61 -13.01
CA PHE A 273 -1.69 6.98 -11.60
C PHE A 273 -2.67 8.11 -11.24
N ASP A 274 -2.71 9.18 -12.03
CA ASP A 274 -3.59 10.32 -11.78
C ASP A 274 -5.07 9.90 -11.89
N ALA A 275 -5.43 9.06 -12.88
CA ALA A 275 -6.79 8.54 -13.05
C ALA A 275 -7.20 7.60 -11.90
N GLU A 276 -6.31 6.70 -11.48
CA GLU A 276 -6.55 5.83 -10.34
C GLU A 276 -6.71 6.63 -9.05
N SER A 277 -5.82 7.58 -8.79
CA SER A 277 -5.85 8.43 -7.60
C SER A 277 -7.19 9.18 -7.49
N ALA A 278 -7.70 9.71 -8.61
CA ALA A 278 -8.99 10.39 -8.64
C ALA A 278 -10.16 9.43 -8.30
N LEU A 279 -10.12 8.19 -8.77
CA LEU A 279 -11.12 7.17 -8.45
C LEU A 279 -11.05 6.75 -6.99
N GLN A 280 -9.84 6.58 -6.44
CA GLN A 280 -9.64 6.27 -5.03
C GLN A 280 -10.18 7.40 -4.15
N GLN A 281 -9.88 8.66 -4.45
CA GLN A 281 -10.35 9.81 -3.68
C GLN A 281 -11.90 9.82 -3.59
N GLN A 282 -12.59 9.62 -4.70
CA GLN A 282 -14.06 9.52 -4.71
C GLN A 282 -14.58 8.33 -3.89
N ALA A 283 -13.90 7.19 -3.95
CA ALA A 283 -14.29 6.01 -3.20
C ALA A 283 -14.04 6.19 -1.69
N ILE A 284 -12.95 6.85 -1.31
CA ILE A 284 -12.61 7.19 0.08
C ILE A 284 -13.69 8.13 0.65
N GLU A 285 -14.06 9.18 -0.07
CA GLU A 285 -15.10 10.12 0.37
C GLU A 285 -16.44 9.40 0.62
N LYS A 286 -16.82 8.46 -0.25
CA LYS A 286 -18.04 7.65 -0.09
C LYS A 286 -17.98 6.65 1.07
N ASN A 287 -16.79 6.28 1.53
CA ASN A 287 -16.57 5.27 2.55
C ASN A 287 -15.90 5.84 3.82
N ALA A 288 -15.91 7.16 3.99
CA ALA A 288 -15.09 7.86 4.99
C ALA A 288 -15.32 7.33 6.43
N GLU A 289 -16.57 7.12 6.83
CA GLU A 289 -16.90 6.60 8.17
C GLU A 289 -16.37 5.18 8.40
N ASN A 290 -16.48 4.30 7.39
CA ASN A 290 -15.98 2.94 7.46
C ASN A 290 -14.44 2.93 7.53
N LEU A 291 -13.80 3.75 6.71
CA LEU A 291 -12.34 3.86 6.65
C LEU A 291 -11.74 4.48 7.94
N ASP A 292 -12.42 5.46 8.54
CA ASP A 292 -12.01 6.02 9.83
C ASP A 292 -12.13 4.99 10.97
N ARG A 293 -13.20 4.20 10.97
CA ARG A 293 -13.34 3.08 11.92
C ARG A 293 -12.22 2.04 11.75
N ILE A 294 -11.91 1.68 10.51
CA ILE A 294 -10.80 0.76 10.19
C ILE A 294 -9.47 1.31 10.70
N LYS A 295 -9.18 2.58 10.42
CA LYS A 295 -7.96 3.26 10.89
C LYS A 295 -7.83 3.21 12.42
N LYS A 296 -8.90 3.54 13.14
CA LYS A 296 -8.94 3.49 14.62
C LYS A 296 -8.72 2.08 15.15
N SER A 297 -9.32 1.08 14.52
CA SER A 297 -9.18 -0.32 14.95
C SER A 297 -7.75 -0.84 14.72
N ARG A 298 -7.15 -0.53 13.57
CA ARG A 298 -5.74 -0.80 13.28
C ARG A 298 -4.82 -0.15 14.32
N ASP A 299 -5.00 1.14 14.59
CA ASP A 299 -4.16 1.87 15.54
C ASP A 299 -4.27 1.29 16.96
N ALA A 300 -5.47 0.84 17.36
CA ALA A 300 -5.69 0.14 18.62
C ALA A 300 -4.99 -1.23 18.65
N MET A 301 -5.07 -2.02 17.58
CA MET A 301 -4.37 -3.30 17.47
C MET A 301 -2.85 -3.10 17.57
N VAL A 302 -2.27 -2.16 16.81
CA VAL A 302 -0.83 -1.86 16.82
C VAL A 302 -0.37 -1.45 18.21
N LYS A 303 -1.13 -0.59 18.90
CA LYS A 303 -0.83 -0.20 20.28
C LYS A 303 -0.83 -1.41 21.22
N LYS A 304 -1.79 -2.33 21.05
CA LYS A 304 -1.88 -3.55 21.85
C LYS A 304 -0.72 -4.51 21.58
N ALA A 305 -0.38 -4.71 20.30
CA ALA A 305 0.79 -5.48 19.88
C ALA A 305 2.07 -4.92 20.50
N SER A 306 2.25 -3.59 20.49
CA SER A 306 3.37 -2.92 21.15
C SER A 306 3.46 -3.23 22.64
N SER A 307 2.34 -3.15 23.36
CA SER A 307 2.32 -3.42 24.81
C SER A 307 2.65 -4.88 25.12
N LEU A 308 2.17 -5.83 24.30
CA LEU A 308 2.47 -7.24 24.46
C LEU A 308 3.96 -7.52 24.26
N LEU A 309 4.55 -6.97 23.19
CA LEU A 309 5.97 -7.15 22.87
C LEU A 309 6.89 -6.52 23.94
N ALA A 310 6.49 -5.39 24.53
CA ALA A 310 7.25 -4.75 25.60
C ALA A 310 7.15 -5.49 26.94
N GLY A 311 6.05 -6.18 27.21
CA GLY A 311 5.84 -6.96 28.45
C GLY A 311 6.53 -8.32 28.47
N THR A 312 7.07 -8.76 27.33
CA THR A 312 7.84 -10.01 27.17
C THR A 312 9.36 -9.79 27.15
N ALA A 313 9.80 -8.52 27.16
CA ALA A 313 11.22 -8.12 27.16
C ALA A 313 11.81 -8.06 28.58
#